data_AF-A0A7X9JAX3-F1
#
_entry.id   AF-A0A7X9JAX3-F1
#
_cell.length_a   1.000
_cell.length_b   1.000
_cell.length_c   1.000
_cell.angle_alpha   90.00
_cell.angle_beta   90.00
_cell.angle_gamma   90.00
#
_symmetry.space_group_name_H-M   'P 1'
#
loop_
_entity.id
_entity.type
_entity.pdbx_description
1 polymer ?
#
loop_
_entity_poly.entity_id
_entity_poly.type
_entity_poly.pdbx_seq_one_letter_code
_entity_poly.pdbx_strand_id
1 'polypeptide(L)'
;LQDLEVAFASGRVEEADYQRQRGQISSEIVACQSELTTLAAESPAEGQGEIESMISTRRQQRAERSAGFCVKCGAPLQMSDQYCPKCGLKLK
;
A
#
# COMPACT_ATOMS: atom_id res chain seq x y z
N LEU A 1 21.96 -3.23 -3.13
CA LEU A 1 22.42 -4.51 -3.72
C LEU A 1 22.59 -4.42 -5.23
N GLN A 2 21.57 -4.00 -5.98
CA GLN A 2 21.63 -3.95 -7.45
C GLN A 2 22.78 -3.08 -8.01
N ASP A 3 23.06 -1.92 -7.42
CA ASP A 3 24.19 -1.07 -7.85
C ASP A 3 25.55 -1.74 -7.61
N LEU A 4 25.69 -2.48 -6.51
CA LEU A 4 26.90 -3.23 -6.18
C LEU A 4 27.11 -4.40 -7.15
N GLU A 5 26.03 -5.08 -7.55
CA GLU A 5 26.05 -6.16 -8.54
C GLU A 5 26.46 -5.64 -9.92
N VAL A 6 25.96 -4.48 -10.34
CA VAL A 6 26.36 -3.83 -11.60
C VAL A 6 27.83 -3.39 -11.54
N ALA A 7 28.29 -2.86 -10.41
CA ALA A 7 29.69 -2.46 -10.23
C ALA A 7 30.64 -3.66 -10.30
N PHE A 8 30.29 -4.79 -9.68
CA PHE A 8 31.05 -6.02 -9.78
C PHE A 8 31.02 -6.62 -11.21
N ALA A 9 29.84 -6.73 -11.84
CA ALA A 9 29.70 -7.25 -13.19
C ALA A 9 30.43 -6.41 -14.26
N SER A 10 30.60 -5.11 -14.01
CA SER A 10 31.38 -4.21 -14.87
C SER A 10 32.87 -4.14 -14.51
N GLY A 11 33.34 -4.91 -13.52
CA GLY A 11 34.74 -4.97 -13.09
C GLY A 11 35.22 -3.75 -12.31
N ARG A 12 34.32 -2.92 -11.78
CA ARG A 12 34.66 -1.73 -10.98
C ARG A 12 34.95 -2.03 -9.52
N VAL A 13 34.68 -3.26 -9.09
CA VAL A 13 34.85 -3.72 -7.70
C VAL A 13 35.48 -5.10 -7.75
N GLU A 14 36.50 -5.30 -6.93
CA GLU A 14 37.19 -6.59 -6.77
C GLU A 14 36.31 -7.59 -6.02
N GLU A 15 36.47 -8.89 -6.30
CA GLU A 15 35.67 -9.97 -5.69
C GLU A 15 35.66 -9.92 -4.16
N ALA A 16 36.83 -9.71 -3.54
CA ALA A 16 36.94 -9.67 -2.08
C ALA A 16 36.14 -8.51 -1.45
N ASP A 17 36.12 -7.34 -2.10
CA ASP A 17 35.37 -6.18 -1.64
C ASP A 17 33.89 -6.30 -1.95
N TYR A 18 33.53 -6.90 -3.09
CA TYR A 18 32.15 -7.24 -3.43
C TYR A 18 31.53 -8.18 -2.38
N GLN A 19 32.22 -9.26 -2.03
CA GLN A 19 31.74 -10.22 -1.02
C GLN A 19 31.57 -9.56 0.35
N ARG A 20 32.52 -8.71 0.77
CA ARG A 20 32.43 -7.97 2.02
C ARG A 20 31.21 -7.05 2.04
N GLN A 21 31.06 -6.21 1.02
CA GLN A 21 29.96 -5.23 0.95
C GLN A 21 28.61 -5.92 0.81
N ARG A 22 28.52 -7.01 0.04
CA ARG A 22 27.30 -7.81 -0.11
C ARG A 22 26.89 -8.43 1.23
N GLY A 23 27.85 -8.98 1.98
CA GLY A 23 27.61 -9.50 3.32
C GLY A 23 27.08 -8.43 4.29
N GLN A 24 27.69 -7.24 4.29
CA GLN A 24 27.25 -6.10 5.10
C GLN A 24 25.81 -5.70 4.78
N ILE A 25 25.53 -5.39 3.50
CA ILE A 25 24.19 -4.98 3.07
C ILE A 25 23.15 -6.08 3.33
N SER A 26 23.51 -7.35 3.12
CA SER A 26 22.63 -8.47 3.42
C SER A 26 22.29 -8.55 4.91
N SER A 27 23.28 -8.33 5.79
CA SER A 27 23.04 -8.32 7.23
C SER A 27 22.17 -7.14 7.68
N GLU A 28 22.35 -5.97 7.08
CA GLU A 28 21.52 -4.78 7.34
C GLU A 28 20.07 -5.02 6.90
N ILE A 29 19.85 -5.62 5.73
CA ILE A 29 18.51 -5.98 5.25
C ILE A 29 17.82 -6.94 6.24
N VAL A 30 18.52 -7.99 6.67
CA VAL A 30 17.97 -8.97 7.63
C VAL A 30 17.64 -8.28 8.97
N ALA A 31 18.51 -7.39 9.45
CA ALA A 31 18.26 -6.62 10.68
C ALA A 31 16.98 -5.78 10.56
N CYS A 32 16.84 -4.98 9.50
CA CYS A 32 15.64 -4.16 9.27
C CYS A 32 14.37 -5.01 9.08
N GLN A 33 14.48 -6.16 8.41
CA GLN A 33 13.35 -7.08 8.26
C GLN A 33 12.91 -7.65 9.61
N SER A 34 13.85 -7.94 10.52
CA SER A 34 13.50 -8.47 11.84
C SER A 34 12.66 -7.48 12.66
N GLU A 35 13.00 -6.18 12.61
CA GLU A 35 12.24 -5.10 13.24
C GLU A 35 10.82 -4.96 12.64
N LEU A 36 10.72 -5.04 11.30
CA LEU A 36 9.42 -5.04 10.61
C LEU A 36 8.56 -6.26 10.97
N THR A 37 9.20 -7.42 11.17
CA THR A 37 8.50 -8.66 11.51
C THR A 37 7.92 -8.58 12.92
N THR A 38 8.66 -8.00 13.87
CA THR A 38 8.14 -7.77 15.23
C THR A 38 6.94 -6.81 15.23
N LEU A 39 7.01 -5.72 14.47
CA LEU A 39 5.90 -4.76 14.36
C LEU A 39 4.68 -5.36 13.66
N ALA A 40 4.89 -6.20 12.64
CA ALA A 40 3.80 -6.89 11.95
C ALA A 40 3.12 -7.94 12.85
N ALA A 41 3.86 -8.61 13.74
CA ALA A 41 3.32 -9.56 14.71
C ALA A 41 2.44 -8.87 15.78
N GLU A 42 2.71 -7.60 16.09
CA GLU A 42 1.93 -6.79 17.03
C GLU A 42 0.69 -6.15 16.37
N SER A 43 0.61 -6.13 15.04
CA SER A 43 -0.59 -5.67 14.33
C SER A 43 -1.59 -6.82 14.22
N PRO A 44 -2.79 -6.73 14.83
CA PRO A 44 -3.76 -7.80 14.76
C PRO A 44 -4.28 -7.95 13.33
N ALA A 45 -3.72 -8.93 12.60
CA ALA A 45 -4.20 -9.34 11.28
C ALA A 45 -5.67 -9.78 11.32
N GLU A 46 -6.13 -10.27 12.48
CA GLU A 46 -7.48 -10.77 12.72
C GLU A 46 -8.56 -9.68 12.59
N GLY A 47 -8.23 -8.40 12.80
CA GLY A 47 -9.20 -7.30 12.72
C GLY A 47 -9.39 -6.70 11.32
N GLN A 48 -8.38 -6.76 10.45
CA GLN A 48 -8.44 -6.08 9.15
C GLN A 48 -9.42 -6.74 8.18
N GLY A 49 -9.47 -8.08 8.18
CA GLY A 49 -10.41 -8.84 7.34
C GLY A 49 -11.86 -8.71 7.80
N GLU A 50 -12.10 -8.70 9.11
CA GLU A 50 -13.45 -8.53 9.67
C GLU A 50 -14.01 -7.14 9.38
N ILE A 51 -13.19 -6.09 9.58
CA ILE A 51 -13.58 -4.72 9.27
C ILE A 51 -13.92 -4.57 7.78
N GLU A 52 -13.09 -5.09 6.86
CA GLU A 52 -13.37 -5.00 5.42
C GLU A 52 -14.64 -5.79 5.04
N SER A 53 -14.86 -6.95 5.65
CA SER A 53 -16.10 -7.72 5.48
C SER A 53 -17.33 -6.93 5.94
N MET A 54 -17.25 -6.27 7.10
CA MET A 54 -18.31 -5.41 7.62
C MET A 54 -18.56 -4.18 6.71
N ILE A 55 -17.50 -3.55 6.19
CA ILE A 55 -17.59 -2.42 5.26
C ILE A 55 -18.24 -2.86 3.94
N SER A 56 -17.79 -3.98 3.38
CA SER A 56 -18.35 -4.56 2.15
C SER A 56 -19.83 -4.89 2.32
N THR A 57 -20.20 -5.57 3.41
CA THR A 57 -21.59 -5.87 3.74
C THR A 57 -22.44 -4.60 3.82
N ARG A 58 -21.94 -3.56 4.51
CA ARG A 58 -22.63 -2.26 4.56
C ARG A 58 -22.77 -1.60 3.20
N ARG A 59 -21.74 -1.65 2.35
CA ARG A 59 -21.80 -1.10 0.97
C ARG A 59 -22.83 -1.83 0.12
N GLN A 60 -22.93 -3.16 0.25
CA GLN A 60 -23.94 -3.97 -0.45
C GLN A 60 -25.36 -3.68 0.05
N GLN A 61 -25.55 -3.55 1.37
CA GLN A 61 -26.86 -3.20 1.95
C GLN A 61 -27.32 -1.80 1.52
N ARG A 62 -26.38 -0.86 1.37
CA ARG A 62 -26.63 0.48 0.83
C ARG A 62 -26.61 0.49 -0.69
N ALA A 63 -27.18 -0.51 -1.37
CA ALA A 63 -27.49 -0.45 -2.80
C ALA A 63 -28.55 0.65 -3.08
N GLU A 64 -28.20 1.89 -2.75
CA GLU A 64 -29.00 3.06 -2.99
C GLU A 64 -29.05 3.34 -4.48
N ARG A 65 -30.15 3.96 -4.89
CA ARG A 65 -30.35 4.32 -6.29
C ARG A 65 -29.26 5.30 -6.71
N SER A 66 -28.65 5.05 -7.87
CA SER A 66 -27.70 5.98 -8.47
C SER A 66 -28.36 7.34 -8.68
N ALA A 67 -27.66 8.40 -8.26
CA ALA A 67 -28.06 9.79 -8.46
C ALA A 67 -27.56 10.40 -9.78
N GLY A 68 -26.96 9.57 -10.64
CA GLY A 68 -26.29 10.01 -11.86
C GLY A 68 -24.81 10.30 -11.61
N PHE A 69 -24.29 11.34 -12.25
CA PHE A 69 -22.86 11.68 -12.24
C PHE A 69 -22.62 13.11 -11.77
N CYS A 70 -21.50 13.33 -11.11
CA CYS A 70 -21.07 14.65 -10.65
C CYS A 70 -20.75 15.56 -11.84
N VAL A 71 -21.37 16.74 -11.86
CA VAL A 71 -21.17 17.75 -12.92
C VAL A 71 -19.74 18.32 -12.99
N LYS A 72 -18.97 18.26 -11.90
CA LYS A 72 -17.60 18.78 -11.85
C LYS A 72 -16.54 17.77 -12.29
N CYS A 73 -16.72 16.48 -11.98
CA CYS A 73 -15.66 15.48 -12.16
C CYS A 73 -16.11 14.16 -12.81
N GLY A 74 -17.40 14.03 -13.13
CA GLY A 74 -17.96 12.84 -13.77
C GLY A 74 -18.03 11.59 -12.89
N ALA A 75 -17.73 11.67 -11.59
CA ALA A 75 -17.83 10.52 -10.69
C ALA A 75 -19.30 10.10 -10.48
N PRO A 76 -19.60 8.80 -10.37
CA PRO A 76 -20.94 8.34 -10.02
C PRO A 76 -21.33 8.82 -8.62
N LEU A 77 -22.60 9.18 -8.45
CA LEU A 77 -23.16 9.69 -7.20
C LEU A 77 -24.27 8.77 -6.69
N GLN A 78 -24.44 8.74 -5.38
CA GLN A 78 -25.54 8.08 -4.67
C GLN A 78 -26.59 9.11 -4.22
N MET A 79 -27.83 8.66 -4.03
CA MET A 79 -28.94 9.54 -3.62
C MET A 79 -28.74 10.20 -2.24
N SER A 80 -28.01 9.55 -1.33
CA SER A 80 -27.68 10.11 -0.02
C SER A 80 -26.44 11.01 0.00
N ASP A 81 -25.70 11.12 -1.11
CA ASP A 81 -24.49 11.94 -1.16
C ASP A 81 -24.81 13.43 -0.96
N GLN A 82 -24.31 14.02 0.12
CA GLN A 82 -24.34 15.48 0.32
C GLN A 82 -23.18 16.17 -0.42
N TYR A 83 -22.07 15.43 -0.63
CA TYR A 83 -20.87 15.89 -1.31
C TYR A 83 -20.38 14.80 -2.26
N CYS A 84 -19.75 15.20 -3.36
CA CYS A 84 -19.11 14.27 -4.28
C CYS A 84 -17.89 13.59 -3.60
N PRO A 85 -17.85 12.25 -3.52
CA PRO A 85 -16.77 11.53 -2.83
C PRO A 85 -15.40 11.66 -3.52
N LYS A 86 -15.37 12.06 -4.80
CA LYS A 86 -14.13 12.23 -5.58
C LYS A 86 -13.58 13.65 -5.54
N CYS A 87 -14.44 14.67 -5.61
CA CYS A 87 -13.99 16.05 -5.82
C CYS A 87 -14.48 17.07 -4.77
N GLY A 88 -15.25 16.61 -3.78
CA GLY A 88 -15.74 17.43 -2.67
C GLY A 88 -16.82 18.45 -3.04
N LEU A 89 -17.33 18.46 -4.28
CA LEU A 89 -18.42 19.35 -4.68
C LEU A 89 -19.68 19.07 -3.83
N LYS A 90 -20.26 20.10 -3.21
CA LYS A 90 -21.53 20.01 -2.50
C LYS A 90 -22.70 19.82 -3.49
N LEU A 91 -23.59 18.85 -3.22
CA LEU A 91 -24.67 18.43 -4.12
C LEU A 91 -26.06 18.84 -3.61
N LYS A 92 -26.26 18.84 -2.29
CA LYS A 92 -27.47 19.28 -1.58
C LYS A 92 -27.13 20.39 -0.60
#